data_AF-A0A7S3J147-F1
#
_entry.id   AF-A0A7S3J147-F1
#
_cell.length_a   1.000
_cell.length_b   1.000
_cell.length_c   1.000
_cell.angle_alpha   90.00
_cell.angle_beta   90.00
_cell.angle_gamma   90.00
#
_symmetry.space_group_name_H-M   'P 1'
#
loop_
_entity.id
_entity.type
_entity.pdbx_description
1 polymer ?
#
loop_
_entity_poly.entity_id
_entity_poly.type
_entity_poly.pdbx_seq_one_letter_code
_entity_poly.pdbx_strand_id
1 'polypeptide(L)'
;KPNEATEDKKKNQRIGDYIIGKSIGKGTFGKVKKGIHVITNEKVAIKILEKDKIQDVADVERVAREIHILKIVRHPNVIQMYEIIETKQRLYLIMEFAEG
;
A
#
# COMPACT_ATOMS: atom_id res chain seq x y z
N LYS A 1 24.09 -9.46 28.24
CA LYS A 1 22.72 -8.92 27.96
C LYS A 1 22.60 -7.58 28.68
N PRO A 2 21.83 -6.58 28.20
CA PRO A 2 20.76 -6.59 27.18
C PRO A 2 21.10 -5.66 25.98
N ASN A 3 20.56 -5.80 24.77
CA ASN A 3 19.18 -5.43 24.44
C ASN A 3 18.71 -6.12 23.16
N GLU A 4 17.46 -6.56 23.22
CA GLU A 4 16.71 -7.29 22.22
C GLU A 4 16.31 -6.37 21.05
N ALA A 5 16.59 -6.82 19.83
CA ALA A 5 15.80 -6.46 18.65
C ALA A 5 15.84 -7.65 17.69
N THR A 6 15.00 -8.64 17.99
CA THR A 6 14.56 -9.63 17.00
C THR A 6 13.71 -8.91 15.95
N GLU A 7 14.33 -8.31 14.95
CA GLU A 7 13.62 -7.90 13.73
C GLU A 7 13.66 -9.06 12.72
N ASP A 8 12.62 -9.88 12.82
CA ASP A 8 12.05 -10.78 11.82
C ASP A 8 12.82 -10.85 10.48
N LYS A 9 13.43 -12.01 10.20
CA LYS A 9 13.77 -12.48 8.85
C LYS A 9 12.51 -12.60 7.98
N LYS A 10 11.90 -11.48 7.59
CA LYS A 10 10.77 -11.47 6.64
C LYS A 10 11.33 -11.55 5.24
N LYS A 11 11.17 -12.73 4.61
CA LYS A 11 11.29 -12.91 3.15
C LYS A 11 10.70 -11.67 2.46
N ASN A 12 11.44 -11.04 1.56
CA ASN A 12 10.94 -9.96 0.70
C ASN A 12 9.64 -10.43 0.05
N GLN A 13 8.50 -9.95 0.55
CA GLN A 13 7.19 -10.32 0.00
C GLN A 13 7.04 -9.56 -1.31
N ARG A 14 6.82 -10.28 -2.40
CA ARG A 14 6.55 -9.70 -3.73
C ARG A 14 5.06 -9.79 -4.02
N ILE A 15 4.51 -8.76 -4.66
CA ILE A 15 3.14 -8.75 -5.20
C ILE A 15 3.21 -8.19 -6.62
N GLY A 16 2.81 -8.98 -7.63
CA GLY A 16 3.04 -8.64 -9.03
C GLY A 16 4.52 -8.29 -9.28
N ASP A 17 4.77 -7.11 -9.84
CA ASP A 17 6.12 -6.58 -10.10
C ASP A 17 6.65 -5.67 -9.00
N TYR A 18 6.11 -5.76 -7.77
CA TYR A 18 6.52 -4.91 -6.66
C TYR A 18 7.12 -5.71 -5.51
N ILE A 19 8.31 -5.29 -5.06
CA ILE A 19 8.91 -5.76 -3.81
C ILE A 19 8.36 -4.92 -2.67
N ILE A 20 7.75 -5.58 -1.68
CA ILE A 20 7.21 -4.93 -0.48
C ILE A 20 8.31 -4.81 0.57
N GLY A 21 8.66 -3.59 0.92
CA GLY A 21 9.65 -3.26 1.95
C GLY A 21 9.05 -2.96 3.32
N LYS A 22 9.69 -2.03 4.04
CA LYS A 22 9.33 -1.65 5.41
C LYS A 22 8.03 -0.86 5.49
N SER A 23 7.35 -0.94 6.64
CA SER A 23 6.19 -0.09 6.92
C SER A 23 6.62 1.36 7.06
N ILE A 24 5.87 2.26 6.45
CA ILE A 24 6.06 3.71 6.51
C ILE A 24 4.86 4.43 7.11
N GLY A 25 3.71 3.75 7.22
CA GLY A 25 2.54 4.31 7.86
C GLY A 25 1.51 3.25 8.24
N LYS A 26 0.53 3.64 9.05
CA LYS A 26 -0.64 2.85 9.42
C LYS A 26 -1.88 3.70 9.12
N GLY A 27 -2.83 3.11 8.41
CA GLY A 27 -4.14 3.72 8.15
C GLY A 27 -5.24 2.97 8.89
N THR A 28 -6.47 3.48 8.80
CA THR A 28 -7.66 2.88 9.41
C THR A 28 -7.85 1.41 9.01
N PHE A 29 -7.70 1.11 7.73
CA PHE A 29 -8.01 -0.21 7.16
C PHE A 29 -6.77 -1.06 6.86
N GLY A 30 -5.57 -0.63 7.30
CA GLY A 30 -4.36 -1.39 7.09
C GLY A 30 -3.07 -0.60 7.22
N LYS A 31 -2.07 -0.95 6.39
CA LYS A 31 -0.70 -0.44 6.52
C LYS A 31 -0.20 0.10 5.19
N VAL A 32 0.63 1.13 5.26
CA VAL A 32 1.36 1.65 4.11
C VAL A 32 2.81 1.19 4.24
N LYS A 33 3.33 0.59 3.18
CA LYS A 33 4.71 0.14 3.09
C LYS A 33 5.43 0.81 1.93
N LYS A 34 6.72 1.06 2.08
CA LYS A 34 7.59 1.42 0.96
C LYS A 34 7.81 0.18 0.11
N GLY A 35 7.84 0.33 -1.21
CA GLY A 35 8.17 -0.75 -2.13
C GLY A 35 9.03 -0.26 -3.30
N ILE A 36 9.42 -1.21 -4.15
CA ILE A 36 10.16 -0.97 -5.38
C ILE A 36 9.45 -1.69 -6.51
N HIS A 37 9.15 -0.98 -7.59
CA HIS A 37 8.71 -1.60 -8.84
C HIS A 37 9.94 -2.21 -9.55
N VAL A 38 9.96 -3.52 -9.77
CA VAL A 38 11.18 -4.21 -10.21
C VAL A 38 11.55 -3.93 -11.66
N ILE A 39 10.58 -3.52 -12.49
CA ILE A 39 10.80 -3.23 -13.91
C ILE A 39 11.40 -1.84 -14.08
N THR A 40 10.81 -0.81 -13.44
CA THR A 40 11.28 0.58 -13.56
C THR A 40 12.31 0.97 -12.50
N ASN A 41 12.49 0.13 -11.47
CA ASN A 41 13.30 0.40 -10.29
C ASN A 41 12.87 1.64 -9.48
N GLU A 42 11.63 2.09 -9.67
CA GLU A 42 11.08 3.25 -8.98
C GLU A 42 10.57 2.90 -7.58
N LYS A 43 10.68 3.86 -6.66
CA LYS A 43 10.12 3.77 -5.31
C LYS A 43 8.61 3.99 -5.38
N VAL A 44 7.87 3.14 -4.68
CA VAL A 44 6.41 3.23 -4.59
C VAL A 44 5.93 3.17 -3.15
N ALA A 45 4.75 3.75 -2.90
CA ALA A 45 3.98 3.53 -1.69
C ALA A 45 2.93 2.45 -1.95
N ILE A 46 2.86 1.45 -1.07
CA ILE A 46 1.93 0.33 -1.18
C ILE A 46 0.99 0.38 0.02
N LYS A 47 -0.26 0.83 -0.21
CA LYS A 47 -1.31 0.81 0.81
C LYS A 47 -2.03 -0.53 0.74
N ILE A 48 -1.87 -1.31 1.81
CA ILE A 48 -2.42 -2.66 1.96
C ILE A 48 -3.67 -2.56 2.81
N LEU A 49 -4.82 -2.89 2.24
CA LEU A 49 -6.11 -2.93 2.91
C LEU A 49 -6.50 -4.40 3.15
N GLU A 50 -6.92 -4.71 4.37
CA GLU A 50 -7.46 -6.03 4.71
C GLU A 50 -8.97 -6.04 4.48
N LYS A 51 -9.47 -6.91 3.58
CA LYS A 51 -10.90 -6.95 3.25
C LYS A 51 -11.77 -7.30 4.45
N ASP A 52 -11.26 -8.14 5.34
CA ASP A 52 -11.95 -8.50 6.58
C ASP A 52 -12.12 -7.32 7.54
N LYS A 53 -11.43 -6.20 7.33
CA LYS A 53 -11.62 -4.94 8.10
C LYS A 53 -12.56 -3.96 7.40
N ILE A 54 -13.07 -4.30 6.22
CA ILE A 54 -14.02 -3.51 5.44
C ILE A 54 -15.33 -4.30 5.43
N GLN A 55 -16.05 -4.26 6.55
CA GLN A 55 -17.22 -5.12 6.75
C GLN A 55 -18.53 -4.35 6.58
N ASP A 56 -18.59 -3.10 7.01
CA ASP A 56 -19.82 -2.31 6.95
C ASP A 56 -19.92 -1.50 5.66
N VAL A 57 -21.15 -1.07 5.35
CA VAL A 57 -21.47 -0.33 4.12
C VAL A 57 -20.70 0.99 4.07
N ALA A 58 -20.51 1.64 5.22
CA ALA A 58 -19.82 2.93 5.30
C ALA A 58 -18.33 2.82 4.95
N ASP A 59 -17.67 1.75 5.39
CA ASP A 59 -16.28 1.42 5.10
C ASP A 59 -16.10 1.07 3.63
N VAL A 60 -17.02 0.28 3.05
CA VAL A 60 -17.04 -0.03 1.62
C VAL A 60 -17.15 1.25 0.80
N GLU A 61 -18.12 2.11 1.13
CA GLU A 61 -18.30 3.40 0.45
C GLU A 61 -17.08 4.30 0.59
N ARG A 62 -16.47 4.35 1.77
CA ARG A 62 -15.27 5.16 2.04
C ARG A 62 -14.09 4.69 1.20
N VAL A 63 -13.82 3.38 1.17
CA VAL A 63 -12.73 2.80 0.39
C VAL A 63 -13.00 2.96 -1.11
N ALA A 64 -14.23 2.71 -1.57
CA ALA A 64 -14.61 2.88 -2.97
C ALA A 64 -14.43 4.34 -3.43
N ARG A 65 -14.82 5.31 -2.61
CA ARG A 65 -14.65 6.74 -2.89
C ARG A 65 -13.18 7.12 -2.98
N GLU A 66 -12.35 6.66 -2.04
CA GLU A 66 -10.92 6.94 -2.04
C GLU A 66 -10.26 6.40 -3.32
N ILE A 67 -10.56 5.15 -3.68
CA ILE A 67 -10.07 4.53 -4.91
C ILE A 67 -10.55 5.29 -6.14
N HIS A 68 -11.83 5.67 -6.19
CA HIS A 68 -12.41 6.37 -7.34
C HIS A 68 -11.71 7.71 -7.60
N ILE A 69 -11.53 8.52 -6.56
CA ILE A 69 -10.85 9.83 -6.66
C ILE A 69 -9.41 9.64 -7.16
N LEU A 70 -8.67 8.70 -6.55
CA LEU A 70 -7.27 8.46 -6.93
C LEU A 70 -7.13 7.90 -8.35
N LYS A 71 -8.15 7.23 -8.91
CA LYS A 71 -8.13 6.76 -10.31
C LYS A 71 -8.24 7.89 -11.32
N ILE A 72 -9.02 8.92 -11.01
CA ILE A 72 -9.37 9.99 -11.99
C ILE A 72 -8.47 11.21 -11.87
N VAL A 73 -7.83 11.42 -10.72
CA VAL A 73 -6.94 12.57 -10.52
C VAL A 73 -5.57 12.29 -11.13
N ARG A 74 -5.13 13.21 -11.99
CA ARG A 74 -3.76 13.30 -12.50
C ARG A 74 -3.31 14.74 -12.39
N HIS A 75 -2.47 15.04 -11.41
CA HIS A 75 -2.03 16.41 -11.16
C HIS A 75 -0.65 16.39 -10.50
N PRO A 76 0.28 17.29 -10.87
CA PRO A 76 1.66 17.28 -10.34
C PRO A 76 1.76 17.41 -8.81
N ASN A 77 0.73 17.96 -8.16
CA ASN A 77 0.68 18.15 -6.71
C ASN A 77 -0.24 17.16 -5.97
N VAL A 78 -0.67 16.08 -6.64
CA VAL A 78 -1.51 15.04 -6.04
C VAL A 78 -0.88 13.68 -6.29
N ILE A 79 -0.78 12.87 -5.23
CA ILE A 79 -0.25 11.50 -5.30
C ILE A 79 -0.92 10.73 -6.43
N GLN A 80 -0.11 10.28 -7.38
CA GLN A 80 -0.59 9.47 -8.49
C GLN A 80 -0.81 8.01 -8.05
N MET A 81 -1.95 7.43 -8.42
CA MET A 81 -2.14 5.98 -8.35
C MET A 81 -1.68 5.32 -9.65
N TYR A 82 -0.89 4.26 -9.53
CA TYR A 82 -0.35 3.50 -10.66
C TYR A 82 -1.19 2.26 -10.95
N GLU A 83 -1.50 1.48 -9.91
CA GLU A 83 -2.11 0.16 -10.08
C GLU A 83 -2.89 -0.26 -8.83
N ILE A 84 -3.88 -1.13 -9.01
CA ILE A 84 -4.58 -1.82 -7.93
C ILE A 84 -4.43 -3.32 -8.14
N ILE A 85 -3.85 -4.00 -7.16
CA ILE A 85 -3.73 -5.46 -7.16
C ILE A 85 -4.68 -6.02 -6.10
N GLU A 86 -5.60 -6.86 -6.53
CA GLU A 86 -6.57 -7.49 -5.65
C GLU A 86 -6.23 -8.96 -5.39
N THR A 87 -6.29 -9.36 -4.13
CA THR A 87 -6.19 -10.75 -3.70
C THR A 87 -7.46 -11.15 -2.96
N LYS A 88 -7.59 -12.45 -2.61
CA LYS A 88 -8.75 -12.93 -1.86
C LYS A 88 -8.97 -12.19 -0.53
N GLN A 89 -7.90 -11.85 0.18
CA GLN A 89 -7.96 -11.25 1.53
C GLN A 89 -7.60 -9.77 1.57
N ARG A 90 -6.92 -9.25 0.55
CA ARG A 90 -6.31 -7.90 0.61
C ARG A 90 -6.40 -7.16 -0.71
N LEU A 91 -6.51 -5.84 -0.62
CA LEU A 91 -6.30 -4.91 -1.73
C LEU A 91 -4.96 -4.21 -1.56
N TYR A 92 -4.19 -4.10 -2.64
CA TYR A 92 -2.90 -3.41 -2.67
C TYR A 92 -3.04 -2.23 -3.64
N LEU A 93 -2.99 -1.01 -3.11
CA LEU A 93 -3.01 0.22 -3.89
C LEU A 93 -1.56 0.66 -4.08
N ILE A 94 -1.10 0.63 -5.33
CA ILE A 94 0.25 1.06 -5.72
C ILE A 94 0.19 2.53 -6.09
N MET A 95 0.95 3.35 -5.39
CA MET A 95 0.92 4.81 -5.49
C MET A 95 2.32 5.37 -5.56
N GLU A 96 2.40 6.61 -6.04
CA GLU A 96 3.60 7.44 -5.98
C GLU A 96 4.14 7.51 -4.54
N PHE A 97 5.45 7.39 -4.40
CA PHE A 97 6.13 7.56 -3.13
C PHE A 97 6.61 9.00 -2.98
N ALA A 98 5.90 9.81 -2.19
CA ALA A 98 6.35 11.14 -1.83
C ALA A 98 7.45 11.06 -0.74
N GLU A 99 8.65 11.54 -1.07
CA GLU A 99 9.73 11.77 -0.11
C GLU A 99 9.49 13.13 0.54
N GLY A 100 8.84 13.11 1.71
CA GLY A 100 8.72 14.25 2.62
C GLY A 100 9.76 14.17 3.73
#